data_AF-A0A3S3NU42-F1
#
_entry.id   AF-A0A3S3NU42-F1
#
_cell.length_a   1.000
_cell.length_b   1.000
_cell.length_c   1.000
_cell.angle_alpha   90.00
_cell.angle_beta   90.00
_cell.angle_gamma   90.00
#
_symmetry.space_group_name_H-M   'P 1'
#
loop_
_entity.id
_entity.type
_entity.pdbx_description
1 polymer ?
#
loop_
_entity_poly.entity_id
_entity_poly.type
_entity_poly.pdbx_seq_one_letter_code
_entity_poly.pdbx_strand_id
1 'polypeptide(L)' 'FNIKPKIWIRYVDDCFSVIDSINIDKFLNNLNSMHKNIKFTLERENDSQLSFLDVKILR' A
#
# COMPACT_ATOMS: atom_id res chain seq x y z
N PHE A 1 -9.70 0.56 -12.45
CA PHE A 1 -9.27 0.16 -11.09
C PHE A 1 -10.28 -0.82 -10.52
N ASN A 2 -9.96 -2.12 -10.47
CA ASN A 2 -10.92 -3.13 -9.99
C ASN A 2 -10.57 -3.70 -8.60
N ILE A 3 -9.64 -3.06 -7.90
CA ILE A 3 -9.24 -3.39 -6.53
C ILE A 3 -9.45 -2.11 -5.72
N LYS A 4 -10.37 -2.16 -4.76
CA LYS A 4 -10.66 -1.04 -3.87
C LYS A 4 -10.10 -1.38 -2.48
N PRO A 5 -9.16 -0.59 -1.95
CA PRO A 5 -8.66 -0.82 -0.60
C PRO A 5 -9.77 -0.57 0.42
N LYS A 6 -9.75 -1.33 1.53
CA LYS A 6 -10.65 -1.13 2.66
C LYS A 6 -10.32 0.17 3.41
N ILE A 7 -9.02 0.43 3.54
CA ILE A 7 -8.46 1.66 4.12
C ILE A 7 -7.46 2.21 3.13
N TRP A 8 -7.51 3.51 2.88
CA TRP A 8 -6.50 4.27 2.14
C TRP A 8 -6.27 5.58 2.87
N ILE A 9 -5.10 5.73 3.49
CA ILE A 9 -4.67 6.97 4.14
C ILE A 9 -3.31 7.35 3.58
N ARG A 10 -3.05 8.66 3.52
CA ARG A 10 -1.82 9.21 2.94
C ARG A 10 -1.25 10.27 3.88
N TYR A 11 0.06 10.21 4.09
CA TYR A 11 0.85 11.23 4.78
C TYR A 11 2.00 11.66 3.87
N VAL A 12 1.94 12.90 3.36
CA VAL A 12 2.88 13.43 2.36
C VAL A 12 3.06 12.47 1.19
N ASP A 13 4.17 11.74 1.08
CA ASP A 13 4.46 10.82 -0.02
C ASP A 13 4.20 9.34 0.36
N ASP A 14 3.98 9.04 1.64
CA ASP A 14 3.70 7.71 2.14
C ASP A 14 2.21 7.40 2.19
N CYS A 15 1.85 6.18 1.80
CA CYS A 15 0.47 5.69 1.81
C CYS A 15 0.37 4.42 2.65
N PHE A 16 -0.65 4.33 3.50
CA PHE A 16 -1.01 3.10 4.22
C PHE A 16 -2.34 2.58 3.67
N SER A 17 -2.35 1.29 3.32
CA SER A 17 -3.49 0.65 2.67
C SER A 17 -3.78 -0.74 3.22
N VAL A 18 -5.06 -1.06 3.40
CA VAL A 18 -5.52 -2.40 3.78
C VAL A 18 -6.24 -3.04 2.60
N ILE A 19 -5.68 -4.13 2.07
CA ILE A 19 -6.12 -4.83 0.86
C ILE A 19 -5.95 -6.34 1.08
N ASP A 20 -6.78 -7.17 0.44
CA ASP A 20 -6.56 -8.62 0.41
C ASP A 20 -5.17 -8.96 -0.15
N SER A 21 -4.46 -9.85 0.54
CA SER A 21 -3.08 -10.23 0.22
C SER A 21 -2.90 -10.71 -1.22
N ILE A 22 -3.90 -11.41 -1.77
CA ILE A 22 -3.90 -11.92 -3.15
C ILE A 22 -3.90 -10.81 -4.21
N ASN A 23 -4.34 -9.60 -3.85
CA ASN A 23 -4.51 -8.47 -4.76
C ASN A 23 -3.39 -7.43 -4.65
N ILE A 24 -2.44 -7.57 -3.71
CA ILE A 24 -1.41 -6.56 -3.43
C ILE A 24 -0.58 -6.24 -4.68
N ASP A 25 -0.05 -7.24 -5.38
CA ASP A 25 0.82 -7.01 -6.54
C ASP A 25 0.07 -6.40 -7.73
N LYS A 26 -1.16 -6.87 -7.96
CA LYS A 26 -2.03 -6.30 -8.99
C LYS A 26 -2.40 -4.86 -8.66
N PHE A 27 -2.60 -4.54 -7.39
CA PHE A 27 -2.86 -3.18 -6.94
C PHE A 27 -1.65 -2.28 -7.13
N LEU A 28 -0.44 -2.72 -6.76
CA LEU A 28 0.80 -2.00 -7.02
C LEU A 28 1.00 -1.70 -8.51
N ASN A 29 0.78 -2.69 -9.37
CA ASN A 29 0.88 -2.52 -10.82
C ASN A 29 -0.14 -1.50 -11.35
N ASN A 30 -1.36 -1.48 -10.80
CA ASN A 30 -2.35 -0.48 -11.16
C ASN A 30 -1.93 0.93 -10.72
N LEU A 31 -1.37 1.10 -9.50
CA LEU A 31 -0.85 2.39 -9.06
C LEU A 31 0.29 2.87 -9.96
N ASN A 32 1.22 1.97 -10.28
CA ASN A 32 2.39 2.25 -11.11
C ASN A 32 2.07 2.51 -12.59
N SER A 33 0.87 2.17 -13.05
CA SER A 33 0.38 2.48 -14.40
C SER A 33 -0.38 3.80 -14.49
N MET A 34 -0.75 4.41 -13.35
CA MET A 34 -1.49 5.67 -13.33
C MET A 34 -0.73 6.85 -13.92
N HIS A 35 0.58 6.93 -13.65
CA HIS A 35 1.38 8.05 -14.09
C HIS A 35 2.81 7.60 -14.40
N LYS A 36 3.33 7.98 -15.58
CA LYS A 36 4.65 7.52 -16.05
C LYS A 36 5.80 7.89 -15.10
N ASN A 37 5.70 9.06 -14.47
CA ASN A 37 6.77 9.61 -13.62
C ASN A 37 6.60 9.30 -12.13
N ILE A 38 5.49 8.65 -11.72
CA ILE A 38 5.27 8.29 -10.31
C ILE A 38 5.41 6.78 -10.21
N LYS A 39 6.30 6.33 -9.32
CA LYS A 39 6.50 4.92 -9.03
C LYS A 39 6.30 4.66 -7.55
N PHE A 40 5.27 3.89 -7.26
CA PHE A 40 4.99 3.35 -5.95
C PHE A 40 5.85 2.10 -5.72
N THR A 41 6.38 2.01 -4.51
CA THR A 41 6.93 0.81 -3.90
C THR A 41 6.01 0.39 -2.76
N LEU A 42 6.18 -0.83 -2.24
CA LEU A 42 5.40 -1.29 -1.09
C LEU A 42 6.27 -2.03 -0.10
N GLU A 43 5.84 -1.95 1.15
CA GLU A 43 6.23 -2.84 2.25
C GLU A 43 4.99 -3.68 2.60
N ARG A 44 5.17 -4.99 2.81
CA ARG A 44 4.08 -5.89 3.21
C ARG A 44 4.13 -6.10 4.70
N GLU A 45 2.96 -6.28 5.31
CA GLU A 45 2.85 -6.79 6.67
C GLU A 45 3.63 -8.11 6.80
N ASN A 46 4.44 -8.23 7.85
CA ASN A 46 5.14 -9.45 8.21
C ASN A 46 4.92 -9.70 9.69
N ASP A 47 4.63 -10.94 10.11
CA ASP A 47 4.40 -11.28 11.52
C ASP A 47 3.41 -10.35 12.27
N SER A 48 2.32 -9.96 11.61
CA SER A 48 1.30 -9.06 12.16
C SER A 48 1.79 -7.66 12.57
N GLN A 49 2.92 -7.24 12.00
CA GLN A 49 3.49 -5.91 12.16
C GLN A 49 3.76 -5.27 10.81
N LEU A 50 3.62 -3.95 10.76
CA LEU A 50 4.03 -3.12 9.62
C LEU A 50 4.60 -1.81 10.14
N SER A 51 5.75 -1.39 9.60
CA SER A 51 6.30 -0.08 9.89
C SER A 51 5.62 0.97 9.02
N PHE A 52 5.24 2.10 9.59
CA PHE A 52 4.70 3.23 8.85
C PHE A 52 5.22 4.53 9.47
N LEU A 53 6.05 5.27 8.73
CA LEU A 53 6.80 6.42 9.27
C LEU A 53 7.62 5.98 10.50
N ASP A 54 7.54 6.72 11.61
CA ASP A 54 8.20 6.41 12.88
C ASP A 54 7.34 5.57 13.84
N VAL A 55 6.26 4.93 13.35
CA VAL A 55 5.38 4.09 14.17
C VAL A 55 5.34 2.65 13.67
N LYS A 56 5.23 1.71 14.61
CA LYS A 56 4.95 0.30 14.33
C LYS A 56 3.47 0.04 14.52
N ILE A 57 2.80 -0.41 13.45
CA ILE A 57 1.39 -0.81 13.45
C ILE A 57 1.34 -2.31 13.76
N LEU A 58 0.46 -2.69 14.68
CA LEU A 58 0.17 -4.08 15.05
C LEU A 58 -1.28 -4.39 14.71
N ARG A 59 -1.54 -5.61 14.25
CA ARG A 59 -2.88 -6.06 13.89
C ARG A 59 -3.75 -6.40 15.10
#